data_AF-A0A3M2STP2-F1
#
_entry.id   AF-A0A3M2STP2-F1
#
_cell.length_a   1.000
_cell.length_b   1.000
_cell.length_c   1.000
_cell.angle_alpha   90.00
_cell.angle_beta   90.00
_cell.angle_gamma   90.00
#
_symmetry.space_group_name_H-M   'P 1'
#
loop_
_entity.id
_entity.type
_entity.pdbx_description
1 polymer ?
#
loop_
_entity_poly.entity_id
_entity_poly.type
_entity_poly.pdbx_seq_one_letter_code
_entity_poly.pdbx_strand_id
1 'polypeptide(L)'
;MPTDTSNLHAVVDIGSNGIRFSITDLSPSTARTLPTLYHDRAGISLYDAQFAGDADRGKRRPIPDEVIDRAVVRLARFKLVCRDFGVSDANVHVLATEAVRAAPNGDGFRERVRDGTHGWAV
;
A
#
# COMPACT_ATOMS: atom_id res chain seq x y z
N MET A 1 -18.49 12.91 -22.44
CA MET A 1 -18.70 13.51 -21.11
C MET A 1 -17.41 13.33 -20.33
N PRO A 2 -16.88 14.35 -19.64
CA PRO A 2 -15.83 14.11 -18.65
C PRO A 2 -16.40 13.14 -17.62
N THR A 3 -15.73 12.02 -17.40
CA THR A 3 -16.09 11.08 -16.34
C THR A 3 -15.84 11.80 -15.02
N ASP A 4 -16.87 11.95 -14.19
CA ASP A 4 -16.70 12.50 -12.85
C ASP A 4 -15.90 11.50 -12.01
N THR A 5 -14.63 11.80 -11.77
CA THR A 5 -13.72 10.92 -11.02
C THR A 5 -13.73 11.24 -9.52
N SER A 6 -14.59 12.14 -9.05
CA SER A 6 -14.66 12.52 -7.62
C SER A 6 -15.02 11.34 -6.71
N ASN A 7 -15.71 10.33 -7.27
CA ASN A 7 -16.14 9.14 -6.56
C ASN A 7 -15.19 7.96 -6.72
N LEU A 8 -14.04 8.14 -7.37
CA LEU A 8 -13.01 7.10 -7.42
C LEU A 8 -12.18 7.15 -6.15
N HIS A 9 -12.04 5.99 -5.51
CA HIS A 9 -11.23 5.80 -4.33
C HIS A 9 -10.20 4.71 -4.56
N ALA A 10 -9.02 4.91 -4.01
CA ALA A 10 -7.99 3.88 -4.04
C ALA A 10 -7.65 3.43 -2.63
N VAL A 11 -7.38 2.13 -2.49
CA VAL A 11 -6.93 1.53 -1.22
C VAL A 11 -5.64 0.79 -1.48
N VAL A 12 -4.64 1.03 -0.64
CA VAL A 12 -3.41 0.25 -0.53
C VAL A 12 -3.42 -0.46 0.82
N ASP A 13 -3.33 -1.78 0.82
CA ASP A 13 -3.21 -2.62 2.01
C ASP A 13 -1.81 -3.24 2.06
N ILE A 14 -0.97 -2.78 2.98
CA ILE A 14 0.36 -3.30 3.26
C ILE A 14 0.24 -4.46 4.26
N GLY A 15 -0.07 -5.62 3.70
CA GLY A 15 -0.19 -6.88 4.41
C GLY A 15 1.15 -7.58 4.65
N SER A 16 1.17 -8.51 5.61
CA SER A 16 2.34 -9.31 5.94
C SER A 16 2.87 -10.15 4.77
N ASN A 17 1.98 -10.60 3.88
CA ASN A 17 2.30 -11.54 2.79
C ASN A 17 2.22 -10.89 1.40
N GLY A 18 2.13 -9.56 1.34
CA GLY A 18 1.97 -8.85 0.08
C GLY A 18 1.25 -7.52 0.26
N ILE A 19 1.56 -6.60 -0.65
CA ILE A 19 0.92 -5.29 -0.74
C ILE A 19 -0.18 -5.37 -1.81
N ARG A 20 -1.40 -5.00 -1.45
CA ARG A 20 -2.56 -5.01 -2.35
C ARG A 20 -2.94 -3.59 -2.68
N PHE A 21 -3.43 -3.38 -3.90
CA PHE A 21 -3.92 -2.10 -4.37
C PHE A 21 -5.20 -2.30 -5.17
N SER A 22 -6.18 -1.43 -4.98
CA SER A 22 -7.39 -1.39 -5.81
C SER A 22 -7.90 0.04 -5.99
N ILE A 23 -8.52 0.28 -7.13
CA ILE A 23 -9.33 1.48 -7.41
C ILE A 23 -10.78 1.04 -7.54
N THR A 24 -11.66 1.69 -6.79
CA THR A 24 -13.08 1.37 -6.69
C THR A 24 -13.90 2.61 -7.02
N ASP A 25 -14.96 2.43 -7.80
CA ASP A 25 -15.95 3.48 -8.06
C ASP A 25 -17.04 3.47 -6.99
N LEU A 26 -17.11 4.53 -6.19
CA LEU A 26 -18.11 4.73 -5.15
C LEU A 26 -19.25 5.65 -5.58
N SER A 27 -19.48 5.80 -6.88
CA SER A 27 -20.61 6.56 -7.42
C SER A 27 -21.93 6.10 -6.77
N PRO A 28 -22.82 7.02 -6.35
CA PRO A 28 -23.99 6.68 -5.53
C PRO A 28 -24.89 5.57 -6.08
N SER A 29 -24.97 5.44 -7.41
CA SER A 29 -25.78 4.42 -8.10
C SER A 29 -25.25 3.00 -7.93
N THR A 30 -23.94 2.83 -7.74
CA THR A 30 -23.27 1.51 -7.71
C THR A 30 -22.45 1.27 -6.44
N ALA A 31 -22.37 2.23 -5.52
CA ALA A 31 -21.52 2.16 -4.33
C ALA A 31 -21.69 0.88 -3.49
N ARG A 32 -22.91 0.32 -3.41
CA ARG A 32 -23.18 -0.91 -2.63
C ARG A 32 -22.48 -2.15 -3.17
N THR A 33 -22.17 -2.19 -4.47
CA THR A 33 -21.52 -3.35 -5.10
C THR A 33 -20.00 -3.19 -5.21
N LEU A 34 -19.46 -2.03 -4.78
CA LEU A 34 -18.04 -1.69 -4.80
C LEU A 34 -17.32 -2.09 -6.11
N PRO A 35 -17.77 -1.60 -7.29
CA PRO A 35 -17.14 -1.94 -8.56
C PRO A 35 -15.64 -1.61 -8.55
N THR A 36 -14.81 -2.65 -8.66
CA THR A 36 -13.35 -2.50 -8.74
C THR A 36 -12.95 -2.26 -10.19
N LEU A 37 -12.42 -1.07 -10.48
CA LEU A 37 -11.97 -0.69 -11.82
C LEU A 37 -10.56 -1.20 -12.13
N TYR A 38 -9.73 -1.30 -11.10
CA TYR A 38 -8.36 -1.78 -11.21
C TYR A 38 -7.95 -2.45 -9.91
N HIS A 39 -7.15 -3.50 -10.00
CA HIS A 39 -6.47 -4.10 -8.86
C HIS A 39 -5.08 -4.55 -9.25
N ASP A 40 -4.17 -4.53 -8.27
CA ASP A 40 -2.82 -5.01 -8.44
C ASP A 40 -2.29 -5.58 -7.11
N ARG A 41 -1.29 -6.45 -7.21
CA ARG A 41 -0.65 -7.09 -6.06
C ARG A 41 0.87 -7.04 -6.23
N ALA A 42 1.55 -6.73 -5.14
CA ALA A 42 2.99 -6.90 -5.00
C ALA A 42 3.27 -8.11 -4.11
N GLY A 43 3.99 -9.09 -4.63
CA GLY A 43 4.49 -10.24 -3.87
C GLY A 43 5.67 -9.86 -2.95
N ILE A 44 5.47 -8.87 -2.08
CA ILE A 44 6.45 -8.43 -1.08
C ILE A 44 5.97 -8.93 0.28
N SER A 45 6.61 -9.97 0.79
CA SER A 45 6.28 -10.56 2.10
C SER A 45 7.10 -9.88 3.19
N LEU A 46 6.46 -9.01 3.98
CA LEU A 46 7.06 -8.43 5.18
C LEU A 46 7.28 -9.49 6.26
N TYR A 47 6.41 -10.49 6.33
CA TYR A 47 6.57 -11.61 7.25
C TYR A 47 7.89 -12.34 6.99
N ASP A 48 8.09 -12.82 5.76
CA ASP A 48 9.31 -13.56 5.43
C ASP A 48 10.55 -12.68 5.65
N ALA A 49 10.48 -11.40 5.29
CA ALA A 49 11.57 -10.45 5.52
C ALA A 49 11.95 -10.30 7.00
N GLN A 50 10.98 -10.38 7.92
CA GLN A 50 11.19 -10.20 9.36
C GLN A 50 11.50 -11.51 10.11
N PHE A 51 11.21 -12.66 9.51
CA PHE A 51 11.35 -13.99 10.12
C PHE A 51 12.26 -14.94 9.33
N ALA A 52 12.90 -14.51 8.23
CA ALA A 52 13.83 -15.34 7.47
C ALA A 52 15.05 -15.76 8.31
N GLY A 53 15.25 -17.07 8.46
CA GLY A 53 16.45 -17.66 9.05
C GLY A 53 16.19 -18.49 10.32
N ASP A 54 16.85 -19.65 10.41
CA ASP A 54 16.63 -20.67 11.44
C ASP A 54 17.12 -20.30 12.86
N ALA A 55 17.93 -19.25 12.99
CA ALA A 55 18.69 -18.97 14.21
C ALA A 55 17.90 -18.35 15.37
N ASP A 56 16.69 -17.82 15.13
CA ASP A 56 15.88 -17.17 16.16
C ASP A 56 14.38 -17.37 15.86
N ARG A 57 13.89 -18.61 16.02
CA ARG A 57 12.48 -18.93 15.80
C ARG A 57 11.61 -18.15 16.79
N GLY A 58 11.02 -17.05 16.33
CA GLY A 58 10.00 -16.28 17.05
C GLY A 58 10.33 -14.80 17.28
N LYS A 59 11.57 -14.35 17.07
CA LYS A 59 11.92 -12.93 17.25
C LYS A 59 11.77 -12.14 15.96
N ARG A 60 10.86 -11.16 15.98
CA ARG A 60 10.61 -10.25 14.86
C ARG A 60 11.82 -9.34 14.63
N ARG A 61 12.36 -9.35 13.41
CA ARG A 61 13.50 -8.51 13.01
C ARG A 61 13.04 -7.20 12.36
N PRO A 62 13.93 -6.19 12.24
CA PRO A 62 13.70 -5.04 11.38
C PRO A 62 13.41 -5.48 9.94
N ILE A 63 12.59 -4.70 9.23
CA ILE A 63 12.35 -4.88 7.80
C ILE A 63 13.65 -4.49 7.08
N PRO A 64 14.27 -5.35 6.26
CA PRO A 64 15.49 -5.03 5.52
C PRO A 64 15.27 -3.85 4.56
N ASP A 65 16.28 -2.98 4.40
CA ASP A 65 16.18 -1.79 3.56
C ASP A 65 15.79 -2.11 2.11
N GLU A 66 16.31 -3.21 1.55
CA GLU A 66 15.92 -3.67 0.21
C GLU A 66 14.42 -3.97 0.07
N VAL A 67 13.77 -4.44 1.14
CA VAL A 67 12.33 -4.74 1.18
C VAL A 67 11.54 -3.44 1.31
N ILE A 68 12.04 -2.49 2.11
CA ILE A 68 11.49 -1.14 2.23
C ILE A 68 11.53 -0.45 0.85
N ASP A 69 12.69 -0.45 0.19
CA ASP A 69 12.89 0.19 -1.11
C ASP A 69 11.95 -0.40 -2.17
N ARG A 70 11.82 -1.73 -2.22
CA ARG A 70 10.86 -2.40 -3.11
C ARG A 70 9.42 -2.01 -2.81
N ALA A 71 9.04 -1.89 -1.54
CA ALA A 71 7.70 -1.43 -1.17
C ALA A 71 7.47 0.01 -1.62
N VAL A 72 8.41 0.92 -1.34
CA VAL A 72 8.34 2.34 -1.73
C VAL A 72 8.20 2.49 -3.25
N VAL A 73 9.04 1.81 -4.04
CA VAL A 73 8.95 1.82 -5.52
C VAL A 73 7.58 1.35 -6.00
N ARG A 74 7.03 0.32 -5.34
CA ARG A 74 5.72 -0.21 -5.71
C ARG A 74 4.58 0.74 -5.38
N LEU A 75 4.63 1.39 -4.21
CA LEU A 75 3.64 2.40 -3.82
C LEU A 75 3.71 3.63 -4.72
N ALA A 76 4.91 4.10 -5.08
CA ALA A 76 5.08 5.17 -6.05
C ALA A 76 4.46 4.82 -7.41
N ARG A 77 4.59 3.57 -7.85
CA ARG A 77 3.89 3.08 -9.06
C ARG A 77 2.36 3.09 -8.89
N PHE A 78 1.83 2.68 -7.74
CA PHE A 78 0.38 2.78 -7.50
C PHE A 78 -0.11 4.23 -7.54
N LYS A 79 0.68 5.19 -7.06
CA LYS A 79 0.36 6.62 -7.16
C LYS A 79 0.27 7.10 -8.61
N LEU A 80 1.17 6.64 -9.48
CA LEU A 80 1.07 6.90 -10.92
C LEU A 80 -0.21 6.32 -11.52
N VAL A 81 -0.59 5.10 -11.13
CA VAL A 81 -1.86 4.50 -11.57
C VAL A 81 -3.05 5.31 -11.09
N CYS A 82 -3.08 5.76 -9.83
CA CYS A 82 -4.13 6.66 -9.32
C CYS A 82 -4.26 7.92 -10.19
N ARG A 83 -3.14 8.57 -10.50
CA ARG A 83 -3.10 9.77 -11.35
C ARG A 83 -3.64 9.49 -12.75
N ASP A 84 -3.25 8.37 -13.35
CA ASP A 84 -3.67 8.01 -14.71
C ASP A 84 -5.18 7.68 -14.78
N PHE A 85 -5.76 7.16 -13.70
CA PHE A 85 -7.22 6.99 -13.53
C PHE A 85 -7.97 8.26 -13.11
N GLY A 86 -7.26 9.32 -12.71
CA GLY A 86 -7.86 10.56 -12.18
C GLY A 86 -8.35 10.47 -10.74
N VAL A 87 -7.83 9.54 -9.94
CA VAL A 87 -8.10 9.45 -8.49
C VAL A 87 -7.39 10.59 -7.77
N SER A 88 -8.13 11.39 -7.01
CA SER A 88 -7.56 12.44 -6.15
C SER A 88 -6.73 11.81 -5.02
N ASP A 89 -5.59 12.41 -4.67
CA ASP A 89 -4.76 11.99 -3.52
C ASP A 89 -5.58 11.99 -2.20
N ALA A 90 -6.59 12.86 -2.07
CA ALA A 90 -7.48 12.90 -0.91
C ALA A 90 -8.39 11.65 -0.79
N ASN A 91 -8.57 10.91 -1.89
CA ASN A 91 -9.37 9.68 -1.96
C ASN A 91 -8.50 8.42 -1.94
N VAL A 92 -7.20 8.55 -1.68
CA VAL A 92 -6.29 7.42 -1.52
C VAL A 92 -6.11 7.10 -0.04
N HIS A 93 -6.36 5.84 0.33
CA HIS A 93 -6.16 5.34 1.68
C HIS A 93 -5.06 4.29 1.67
N VAL A 94 -3.98 4.55 2.41
CA VAL A 94 -2.91 3.56 2.62
C VAL A 94 -2.99 3.06 4.04
N LEU A 95 -3.04 1.74 4.18
CA LEU A 95 -3.20 1.04 5.45
C LEU A 95 -2.04 0.08 5.61
N ALA A 96 -1.42 0.07 6.79
CA ALA A 96 -0.43 -0.94 7.13
C ALA A 96 -0.87 -1.81 8.30
N THR A 97 -0.63 -3.11 8.15
CA THR A 97 -0.96 -4.11 9.16
C THR A 97 0.07 -4.16 10.29
N GLU A 98 -0.18 -5.06 11.24
CA GLU A 98 0.71 -5.41 12.36
C GLU A 98 2.17 -5.70 11.99
N ALA A 99 2.44 -6.15 10.75
CA ALA A 99 3.81 -6.42 10.30
C ALA A 99 4.66 -5.14 10.31
N VAL A 100 4.11 -4.02 9.86
CA VAL A 100 4.76 -2.70 9.90
C VAL A 100 4.69 -2.12 11.31
N ARG A 101 3.51 -2.18 11.96
CA ARG A 101 3.30 -1.56 13.29
C ARG A 101 4.24 -2.09 14.37
N ALA A 102 4.51 -3.40 14.40
CA ALA A 102 5.39 -4.00 15.39
C ALA A 102 6.79 -4.33 14.84
N ALA A 103 7.15 -3.82 13.65
CA ALA A 103 8.54 -3.85 13.19
C ALA A 103 9.39 -2.87 14.03
N PRO A 104 10.61 -3.24 14.46
CA PRO A 104 11.50 -2.32 15.17
C PRO A 104 11.78 -1.00 14.42
N ASN A 105 11.79 -1.03 13.09
CA ASN A 105 11.98 0.12 12.21
C ASN A 105 10.69 0.53 11.47
N GLY A 106 9.51 0.25 12.05
CA GLY A 106 8.21 0.56 11.45
C GLY A 106 8.00 2.06 11.16
N ASP A 107 8.48 2.94 12.04
CA ASP A 107 8.36 4.39 11.82
C ASP A 107 9.27 4.88 10.70
N GLY A 108 10.49 4.32 10.60
CA GLY A 108 11.38 4.55 9.47
C GLY A 108 10.77 4.07 8.15
N PHE A 109 10.08 2.92 8.15
CA PHE A 109 9.34 2.46 6.98
C PHE A 109 8.27 3.49 6.54
N ARG A 110 7.47 4.02 7.48
CA ARG A 110 6.41 5.01 7.18
C ARG A 110 6.99 6.30 6.62
N GLU A 111 8.09 6.77 7.18
CA GLU A 111 8.82 7.94 6.69
C GLU A 111 9.32 7.72 5.26
N ARG A 112 9.99 6.60 4.98
CA ARG A 112 10.47 6.26 3.65
C ARG A 112 9.33 6.18 2.62
N VAL A 113 8.17 5.66 3.01
CA VAL A 113 6.98 5.64 2.15
C VAL A 113 6.45 7.05 1.90
N ARG A 114 6.28 7.87 2.95
CA ARG A 114 5.82 9.24 2.81
C ARG A 114 6.71 10.04 1.87
N ASP A 115 8.03 9.92 2.02
CA ASP A 115 9.00 10.63 1.21
C ASP A 115 8.99 10.12 -0.24
N GLY A 116 9.06 8.80 -0.45
CA GLY A 116 9.11 8.20 -1.80
C GLY A 116 7.81 8.29 -2.60
N THR A 117 6.67 8.41 -1.93
CA THR A 117 5.36 8.67 -2.56
C THR A 117 5.03 10.16 -2.65
N HIS A 118 5.89 11.03 -2.13
CA HIS A 118 5.66 12.46 -2.04
C HIS A 118 4.31 12.78 -1.35
N GLY A 119 4.05 12.17 -0.19
CA GLY A 119 2.99 12.59 0.71
C GLY A 119 1.95 11.55 1.11
N TRP A 120 1.99 10.29 0.66
CA TRP A 120 1.07 9.28 1.20
C TRP A 120 1.48 8.89 2.62
N ALA A 121 0.56 9.08 3.57
CA ALA A 121 0.71 8.66 4.95
C ALA A 121 0.24 7.21 5.12
N VAL A 122 0.90 6.46 6.02
CA VAL A 122 0.69 5.03 6.28
C VAL A 122 0.52 4.75 7.77
#